data_AF-A0A1N7IU14-F1
#
_entry.id   AF-A0A1N7IU14-F1
#
_cell.length_a   1.000
_cell.length_b   1.000
_cell.length_c   1.000
_cell.angle_alpha   90.00
_cell.angle_beta   90.00
_cell.angle_gamma   90.00
#
_symmetry.space_group_name_H-M   'P 1'
#
loop_
_entity.id
_entity.type
_entity.pdbx_description
1 polymer ?
#
loop_
_entity_poly.entity_id
_entity_poly.type
_entity_poly.pdbx_seq_one_letter_code
_entity_poly.pdbx_strand_id
1 'polypeptide(L)' 'MSTSQEHGSAPIMYRVCWASVVGGAYGQGRPMPRDVAEFIAYDESLAHPLRTYWLEQCPDGLENGMHRARKH' A
#
# COMPACT_ATOMS: atom_id res chain seq x y z
N MET A 1 14.38 -8.15 38.82
CA MET A 1 14.34 -7.05 37.84
C MET A 1 13.63 -7.58 36.61
N SER A 2 12.34 -7.25 36.45
CA SER A 2 11.52 -7.76 35.35
C SER A 2 11.81 -6.92 34.10
N THR A 3 12.36 -7.53 33.05
CA THR A 3 12.48 -6.91 31.74
C THR A 3 11.14 -7.04 31.04
N SER A 4 10.32 -5.99 31.10
CA SER A 4 9.17 -5.85 30.22
C SER A 4 9.68 -5.79 28.78
N GLN A 5 9.57 -6.90 28.04
CA GLN A 5 9.67 -6.87 26.59
C GLN A 5 8.45 -6.11 26.07
N GLU A 6 8.61 -4.80 25.90
CA GLU A 6 7.76 -4.06 24.98
C GLU A 6 7.99 -4.68 23.60
N HIS A 7 7.10 -5.59 23.19
CA HIS A 7 6.93 -5.92 21.79
C HIS A 7 6.52 -4.62 21.10
N GLY A 8 7.52 -3.83 20.69
CA GLY A 8 7.30 -2.70 19.81
C GLY A 8 6.75 -3.26 18.50
N SER A 9 5.44 -3.34 18.38
CA SER A 9 4.77 -3.67 17.14
C SER A 9 5.31 -2.70 16.09
N ALA A 10 5.82 -3.24 14.99
CA ALA A 10 6.23 -2.41 13.87
C ALA A 10 5.07 -1.47 13.49
N PRO A 11 5.38 -0.22 13.10
CA PRO A 11 4.33 0.70 12.70
C PRO A 11 3.60 0.15 11.48
N ILE A 12 2.27 0.05 11.59
CA ILE A 12 1.42 -0.42 10.50
C ILE A 12 1.64 0.46 9.26
N MET A 13 2.07 -0.17 8.17
CA MET A 13 2.24 0.50 6.88
C MET A 13 1.04 0.25 5.97
N TYR A 14 0.78 1.19 5.08
CA TYR A 14 -0.27 1.13 4.06
C TYR A 14 0.32 1.35 2.68
N ARG A 15 -0.32 0.82 1.64
CA ARG A 15 -0.03 1.16 0.24
C ARG A 15 -1.29 1.64 -0.45
N VAL A 16 -1.12 2.55 -1.40
CA VAL A 16 -2.20 3.00 -2.28
C VAL A 16 -2.35 2.00 -3.42
N CYS A 17 -3.53 1.43 -3.60
CA CYS A 17 -3.87 0.57 -4.71
C CYS A 17 -4.88 1.27 -5.62
N TRP A 18 -4.87 0.94 -6.91
CA TRP A 18 -5.81 1.49 -7.87
C TRP A 18 -6.23 0.49 -8.94
N ALA A 19 -7.43 0.72 -9.47
CA ALA A 19 -8.01 0.01 -10.60
C ALA A 19 -8.52 1.01 -11.62
N SER A 20 -8.16 0.83 -12.89
CA SER A 20 -8.72 1.60 -14.00
C SER A 20 -10.02 0.96 -14.46
N VAL A 21 -11.12 1.73 -14.45
CA VAL A 21 -12.39 1.27 -15.04
C VAL A 21 -12.30 1.16 -16.56
N VAL A 22 -11.34 1.88 -17.16
CA VAL A 22 -11.06 1.85 -18.59
C VAL A 22 -9.83 0.97 -18.83
N GLY A 23 -10.05 -0.20 -19.44
CA GLY A 23 -8.97 -1.12 -19.83
C GLY A 23 -8.53 -2.13 -18.77
N GLY A 24 -9.12 -2.13 -17.57
CA GLY A 24 -8.90 -3.17 -16.56
C GLY A 24 -7.45 -3.25 -16.03
N ALA A 25 -6.71 -2.14 -16.09
CA ALA A 25 -5.38 -2.05 -15.51
C ALA A 25 -5.45 -1.87 -14.00
N TYR A 26 -4.48 -2.44 -13.28
CA TYR A 26 -4.36 -2.34 -11.82
C TYR A 26 -2.94 -1.97 -11.44
N GLY A 27 -2.77 -1.29 -10.29
CA GLY A 27 -1.46 -0.94 -9.76
C GLY A 27 -1.46 -0.73 -8.25
N GLN A 28 -0.26 -0.73 -7.69
CA GLN A 28 -0.03 -0.53 -6.25
C GLN A 28 1.23 0.32 -6.03
N GLY A 29 1.16 1.19 -5.03
CA GLY A 29 2.26 2.03 -4.57
C GLY A 29 3.17 1.31 -3.57
N ARG A 30 4.17 2.04 -3.08
CA ARG A 30 5.07 1.56 -2.03
C ARG A 30 4.38 1.62 -0.65
N PRO A 31 4.77 0.77 0.31
CA PRO A 31 4.34 0.91 1.69
C PRO A 31 4.78 2.26 2.28
N MET A 32 3.89 2.92 3.01
CA MET A 32 4.07 4.23 3.62
C MET A 32 3.13 4.40 4.84
N PRO A 33 3.36 5.41 5.69
CA PRO A 33 2.44 5.77 6.76
C PRO A 33 1.03 6.07 6.24
N ARG A 34 0.02 5.84 7.09
CA ARG A 34 -1.39 5.94 6.70
C ARG A 34 -1.78 7.32 6.18
N ASP A 35 -1.35 8.37 6.87
CA ASP A 35 -1.60 9.78 6.53
C ASP A 35 -1.04 10.14 5.14
N VAL A 36 0.18 9.68 4.84
CA VAL A 36 0.79 9.86 3.52
C VAL A 36 0.01 9.10 2.46
N ALA A 37 -0.43 7.88 2.74
CA ALA A 37 -1.20 7.07 1.81
C ALA A 37 -2.57 7.69 1.51
N GLU A 38 -3.28 8.19 2.54
CA GLU A 38 -4.55 8.91 2.39
C GLU A 38 -4.39 10.16 1.54
N PHE A 39 -3.34 10.94 1.78
CA PHE A 39 -3.03 12.14 1.00
C PHE A 39 -2.79 11.81 -0.49
N ILE A 40 -1.93 10.84 -0.78
CA ILE A 40 -1.61 10.44 -2.16
C ILE A 40 -2.85 9.87 -2.86
N ALA A 41 -3.62 9.01 -2.19
CA ALA A 41 -4.84 8.45 -2.77
C ALA A 41 -5.85 9.55 -3.14
N TYR A 42 -5.98 10.58 -2.30
CA TYR A 42 -6.83 11.72 -2.57
C TYR A 42 -6.33 12.54 -3.77
N ASP A 43 -5.05 12.93 -3.78
CA ASP A 43 -4.46 13.71 -4.87
C ASP A 43 -4.58 12.99 -6.23
N GLU A 44 -4.24 11.71 -6.25
CA GLU A 44 -4.35 10.85 -7.43
C GLU A 44 -5.80 10.68 -7.91
N SER A 45 -6.77 10.62 -7.00
CA SER A 45 -8.19 10.53 -7.35
C SER A 45 -8.69 11.78 -8.08
N LEU A 46 -8.12 12.95 -7.79
CA LEU A 46 -8.42 14.20 -8.48
C LEU A 46 -7.76 14.24 -9.86
N ALA A 47 -6.52 13.75 -9.98
CA ALA A 47 -5.77 13.71 -11.23
C ALA A 47 -6.31 12.66 -12.22
N HIS A 48 -6.86 11.56 -11.70
CA HIS A 48 -7.30 10.42 -12.50
C HIS A 48 -8.73 9.97 -12.12
N PRO A 49 -9.77 10.72 -12.55
CA PRO A 49 -11.16 10.43 -12.17
C PRO A 49 -11.73 9.12 -12.74
N LEU A 50 -11.01 8.47 -13.67
CA LEU A 50 -11.37 7.16 -14.22
C LEU A 50 -10.73 5.99 -13.47
N ARG A 51 -10.01 6.26 -12.38
CA ARG A 51 -9.43 5.24 -11.52
C ARG A 51 -10.12 5.25 -10.18
N THR A 52 -10.33 4.06 -9.64
CA THR A 52 -10.75 3.87 -8.26
C THR A 52 -9.52 3.61 -7.42
N TYR A 53 -9.37 4.34 -6.31
CA TYR A 53 -8.25 4.22 -5.39
C TYR A 53 -8.71 3.66 -4.04
N TRP A 54 -7.91 2.81 -3.41
CA TRP A 54 -8.13 2.31 -2.05
C TRP A 54 -6.81 2.08 -1.33
N LEU A 55 -6.87 1.93 -0.02
CA LEU A 55 -5.70 1.66 0.82
C LEU A 55 -5.69 0.20 1.24
N GLU A 56 -4.52 -0.43 1.12
CA GLU A 56 -4.27 -1.76 1.64
C GLU A 56 -3.25 -1.71 2.76
N GLN A 57 -3.56 -2.35 3.88
CA GLN A 57 -2.61 -2.55 4.96
C GLN A 57 -1.54 -3.53 4.51
N CYS A 58 -0.27 -3.14 4.63
CA CYS A 58 0.85 -4.01 4.37
C CYS A 58 1.13 -4.84 5.63
N PRO A 59 1.16 -6.17 5.55
CA PRO A 59 1.55 -6.99 6.69
C PRO A 59 2.98 -6.62 7.10
N ASP A 60 3.16 -6.38 8.40
CA ASP A 60 4.46 -6.05 8.99
C ASP A 60 5.50 -7.10 8.56
N GLY A 61 6.56 -6.65 7.88
CA GLY A 61 7.72 -7.49 7.54
C GLY A 61 7.78 -8.11 6.14
N LEU A 62 7.06 -7.60 5.13
CA LEU A 62 7.27 -8.06 3.74
C LEU A 62 8.33 -7.24 2.97
N GLU A 63 9.56 -7.25 3.47
CA GLU A 63 10.69 -7.39 2.55
C GLU A 63 10.64 -8.81 1.97
N ASN A 64 9.84 -9.02 0.90
CA ASN A 64 9.99 -10.06 -0.13
C ASN A 64 8.66 -10.32 -0.85
N GLY A 65 8.41 -9.50 -1.87
CA GLY A 65 7.36 -9.74 -2.86
C GLY A 65 7.85 -9.54 -4.28
N MET A 66 9.17 -9.55 -4.50
CA MET A 66 9.78 -9.62 -5.82
C MET A 66 9.65 -11.04 -6.38
N HIS A 67 8.44 -11.62 -6.39
CA HIS A 67 8.18 -12.88 -7.06
C HIS A 67 7.38 -12.66 -8.34
N ARG A 68 8.20 -12.41 -9.38
CA ARG A 68 8.01 -12.87 -10.76
C ARG A 68 6.87 -12.24 -11.54
N ALA A 69 7.29 -11.30 -12.38
CA ALA A 69 7.08 -11.47 -13.81
C ALA A 69 7.37 -12.93 -14.22
N ARG A 70 6.33 -13.65 -14.67
CA ARG A 70 6.49 -14.69 -15.69
C ARG A 70 5.45 -14.43 -16.77
N LYS A 71 5.93 -13.81 -17.84
CA LYS A 71 5.51 -14.12 -19.22
C LYS A 71 5.72 -15.62 -19.43
N HIS A 72 4.72 -16.36 -19.89
CA HIS A 72 4.63 -16.85 -21.28
C HIS A 72 3.33 -17.64 -21.47
#